data_AF-A0A7Y5SLS3-F1
#
_entry.id   AF-A0A7Y5SLS3-F1
#
_cell.length_a   1.000
_cell.length_b   1.000
_cell.length_c   1.000
_cell.angle_alpha   90.00
_cell.angle_beta   90.00
_cell.angle_gamma   90.00
#
_symmetry.space_group_name_H-M   'P 1'
#
loop_
_entity.id
_entity.type
_entity.pdbx_description
1 polymer ?
#
loop_
_entity_poly.entity_id
_entity_poly.type
_entity_poly.pdbx_seq_one_letter_code
_entity_poly.pdbx_strand_id
1 'polypeptide(L)'
;MKSAVAVLLAAVCSCGCGNRNSPGHPPPAQAKAEDLGQLPGLKATTNLELRAELARIVEENGTPEQLVRSRVADAENAAAELRALFPDAAVSSLLGNSTDLYPSTEFVFSPVALEKAVRFKRRYQSQREQARKALARPTCSFKIEYTAGFTADLTLVDVVRICGRLEAFEAADCLSKPDLDGAVVAVRQMLRLASCLAAEKHVTARLQAAFLRSEALAALQAVVKHPKIAIGHLERLASAVCEDLSAWPRDADAWFGDRAVGLHAYEIVRADQAAALLTEDEVFQFTAEGILEEFPRRARRTVDADELYYLRAMRKIIESCTRPYYARAEVFADLRNDLQQKRNSSDFPIVAGRLLLPNIEQGHAIQAQDRANCEGWAVALALVTGRDRPPYEVNPLTRKSYRVRREKGWVYVGNVSDAEIANQSTVAVPDFSQEK
;
A
#
# COMPACT_ATOMS: atom_id res chain seq x y z
N MET A 1 -20.25 -9.50 -5.48
CA MET A 1 -19.19 -8.72 -4.80
C MET A 1 -18.24 -8.19 -5.84
N LYS A 2 -18.53 -7.01 -6.41
CA LYS A 2 -17.75 -6.33 -7.45
C LYS A 2 -17.65 -4.84 -7.12
N SER A 3 -17.24 -4.52 -5.90
CA SER A 3 -16.83 -3.17 -5.53
C SER A 3 -15.38 -3.30 -5.09
N ALA A 4 -14.53 -3.43 -6.10
CA ALA A 4 -13.09 -3.45 -5.94
C ALA A 4 -12.67 -2.09 -5.40
N VAL A 5 -11.79 -2.11 -4.40
CA VAL A 5 -10.99 -0.97 -3.96
C VAL A 5 -10.15 -0.52 -5.15
N ALA A 6 -10.71 0.36 -5.96
CA ALA A 6 -9.98 1.08 -6.97
C ALA A 6 -9.32 2.26 -6.28
N VAL A 7 -8.12 2.04 -5.73
CA VAL A 7 -7.14 3.13 -5.65
C VAL A 7 -6.66 3.30 -7.10
N LEU A 8 -7.47 3.97 -7.92
CA LEU A 8 -7.21 4.24 -9.33
C LEU A 8 -6.24 5.43 -9.39
N LEU A 9 -4.97 5.10 -9.63
CA LEU A 9 -3.96 6.03 -10.13
C LEU A 9 -4.43 6.53 -11.51
N ALA A 10 -5.09 7.69 -11.55
CA ALA A 10 -5.32 8.41 -12.79
C ALA A 10 -4.10 9.30 -13.07
N ALA A 11 -3.18 8.79 -13.87
CA ALA A 11 -2.15 9.61 -14.51
C ALA A 11 -2.83 10.54 -15.53
N VAL A 12 -2.81 11.85 -15.27
CA VAL A 12 -3.28 12.85 -16.23
C VAL A 12 -2.28 12.94 -17.38
N CYS A 13 -2.59 12.26 -18.49
CA CYS A 13 -2.00 12.56 -19.79
C CYS A 13 -2.87 13.60 -20.49
N SER A 14 -2.49 14.86 -20.36
CA SER A 14 -3.06 15.97 -21.12
C SER A 14 -2.67 15.85 -22.61
N CYS A 15 -3.47 15.14 -23.40
CA CYS A 15 -3.46 15.27 -24.85
C CYS A 15 -4.38 16.44 -25.24
N GLY A 16 -3.78 17.60 -25.45
CA GLY A 16 -4.46 18.74 -26.07
C GLY A 16 -4.73 18.51 -27.55
N CYS A 17 -5.93 18.90 -27.99
CA CYS A 17 -6.23 19.28 -29.38
C CYS A 17 -7.47 20.19 -29.45
N GLY A 18 -7.24 21.52 -29.60
CA GLY A 18 -8.02 22.54 -30.35
C GLY A 18 -9.49 22.84 -29.97
N ASN A 19 -10.03 24.07 -30.03
CA ASN A 19 -9.56 25.36 -30.57
C ASN A 19 -10.62 26.47 -30.27
N ARG A 20 -10.19 27.70 -29.89
CA ARG A 20 -10.66 29.04 -30.34
C ARG A 20 -10.76 30.15 -29.26
N ASN A 21 -9.78 31.06 -29.36
CA ASN A 21 -9.86 32.53 -29.34
C ASN A 21 -10.70 33.27 -28.27
N SER A 22 -10.01 33.81 -27.27
CA SER A 22 -10.30 35.11 -26.66
C SER A 22 -8.97 35.85 -26.38
N PRO A 23 -8.82 37.13 -26.77
CA PRO A 23 -7.64 37.93 -26.43
C PRO A 23 -7.85 38.60 -25.06
N GLY A 24 -7.03 38.29 -24.08
CA GLY A 24 -7.03 39.00 -22.80
C GLY A 24 -6.42 38.20 -21.66
N HIS A 25 -5.23 38.62 -21.26
CA HIS A 25 -4.37 38.10 -20.17
C HIS A 25 -3.71 36.74 -20.40
N PRO A 26 -2.36 36.64 -20.26
CA PRO A 26 -1.76 35.34 -20.06
C PRO A 26 -2.38 34.72 -18.79
N PRO A 27 -2.78 33.44 -18.82
CA PRO A 27 -3.25 32.78 -17.61
C PRO A 27 -2.17 32.94 -16.52
N PRO A 28 -2.54 33.20 -15.25
CA PRO A 28 -1.57 33.23 -14.17
C PRO A 28 -0.76 31.93 -14.25
N ALA A 29 0.57 32.06 -14.21
CA ALA A 29 1.46 30.91 -14.30
C ALA A 29 1.00 29.88 -13.26
N GLN A 30 0.56 28.71 -13.74
CA GLN A 30 0.18 27.62 -12.85
C GLN A 30 1.42 27.32 -12.00
N ALA A 31 1.29 27.48 -10.67
CA ALA A 31 2.35 27.11 -9.75
C ALA A 31 2.76 25.67 -10.06
N LYS A 32 4.07 25.39 -10.13
CA LYS A 32 4.52 24.02 -10.32
C LYS A 32 4.08 23.21 -9.10
N ALA A 33 3.71 21.96 -9.29
CA ALA A 33 3.27 21.10 -8.18
C ALA A 33 4.27 21.10 -7.02
N GLU A 34 5.58 21.10 -7.33
CA GLU A 34 6.68 21.17 -6.37
C GLU A 34 6.69 22.44 -5.51
N ASP A 35 6.29 23.59 -6.07
CA ASP A 35 6.25 24.86 -5.35
C ASP A 35 5.17 24.84 -4.26
N LEU A 36 4.03 24.18 -4.54
CA LEU A 36 2.95 23.96 -3.56
C LEU A 36 3.40 23.04 -2.43
N GLY A 37 4.34 22.12 -2.69
CA GLY A 37 4.98 21.28 -1.68
C GLY A 37 5.75 22.05 -0.60
N GLN A 38 6.08 23.32 -0.86
CA GLN A 38 6.71 24.22 0.12
C GLN A 38 5.70 24.84 1.09
N LEU A 39 4.40 24.56 0.91
CA LEU A 39 3.30 25.03 1.77
C LEU A 39 3.22 26.57 1.91
N PRO A 40 3.31 27.35 0.82
CA PRO A 40 3.37 28.81 0.90
C PRO A 40 2.12 29.44 1.53
N GLY A 41 0.93 28.93 1.19
CA GLY A 41 -0.34 29.40 1.73
C GLY A 41 -0.50 29.11 3.21
N LEU A 42 -0.22 27.88 3.63
CA LEU A 42 -0.23 27.48 5.04
C LEU A 42 0.83 28.26 5.86
N LYS A 43 2.02 28.51 5.32
CA LYS A 43 3.04 29.34 5.98
C LYS A 43 2.61 30.81 6.13
N ALA A 44 1.78 31.30 5.21
CA ALA A 44 1.26 32.68 5.20
C ALA A 44 -0.07 32.85 5.97
N THR A 45 -0.68 31.78 6.48
CA THR A 45 -1.98 31.88 7.17
C THR A 45 -1.92 32.77 8.42
N THR A 46 -2.99 33.52 8.66
CA THR A 46 -3.21 34.28 9.89
C THR A 46 -3.91 33.45 10.98
N ASN A 47 -4.36 32.23 10.67
CA ASN A 47 -5.01 31.35 11.63
C ASN A 47 -3.98 30.78 12.63
N LEU A 48 -4.10 31.21 13.90
CA LEU A 48 -3.16 30.83 14.96
C LEU A 48 -3.15 29.32 15.25
N GLU A 49 -4.30 28.65 15.15
CA GLU A 49 -4.41 27.21 15.41
C GLU A 49 -3.74 26.40 14.29
N LEU A 50 -3.88 26.80 13.03
CA LEU A 50 -3.17 26.17 11.91
C LEU A 50 -1.66 26.36 12.01
N ARG A 51 -1.20 27.56 12.39
CA ARG A 51 0.24 27.81 12.60
C ARG A 51 0.82 26.92 13.69
N ALA A 52 0.07 26.69 14.77
CA ALA A 52 0.48 25.78 15.84
C ALA A 52 0.55 24.32 15.35
N GLU A 53 -0.42 23.87 14.54
CA GLU A 53 -0.36 22.53 13.93
C GLU A 53 0.82 22.39 12.96
N LEU A 54 1.10 23.39 12.12
CA LEU A 54 2.26 23.38 11.23
C LEU A 54 3.56 23.30 12.03
N ALA A 55 3.72 24.10 13.09
CA ALA A 55 4.91 24.08 13.93
C ALA A 55 5.19 22.68 14.51
N ARG A 56 4.15 22.01 15.04
CA ARG A 56 4.24 20.62 15.50
C ARG A 56 4.64 19.66 14.38
N ILE A 57 4.04 19.78 13.19
CA ILE A 57 4.37 18.91 12.04
C ILE A 57 5.84 19.09 11.62
N VAL A 58 6.37 20.32 11.70
CA VAL A 58 7.79 20.61 11.44
C VAL A 58 8.69 19.94 12.48
N GLU A 59 8.34 20.00 13.76
CA GLU A 59 9.06 19.30 14.84
C GLU A 59 9.08 17.78 14.65
N GLU A 60 7.99 17.21 14.10
CA GLU A 60 7.87 15.80 13.75
C GLU A 60 8.64 15.39 12.48
N ASN A 61 9.27 16.34 11.78
CA ASN A 61 9.84 16.14 10.44
C ASN A 61 8.83 15.60 9.42
N GLY A 62 7.58 16.06 9.49
CA GLY A 62 6.46 15.51 8.76
C GLY A 62 5.92 16.38 7.63
N THR A 63 6.59 17.46 7.25
CA THR A 63 6.23 18.26 6.06
C THR A 63 6.66 17.55 4.77
N PRO A 64 6.04 17.87 3.61
CA PRO A 64 6.45 17.29 2.31
C PRO A 64 7.95 17.42 2.05
N GLU A 65 8.51 18.62 2.23
CA GLU A 65 9.95 18.87 2.05
C GLU A 65 10.82 18.03 2.99
N GLN A 66 10.40 17.78 4.23
CA GLN A 66 11.17 17.00 5.19
C GLN A 66 11.14 15.50 4.89
N LEU A 67 10.02 14.98 4.38
CA LEU A 67 9.89 13.57 4.01
C LEU A 67 10.75 13.19 2.79
N VAL A 68 11.00 14.13 1.87
CA VAL A 68 11.88 13.93 0.70
C VAL A 68 13.36 13.77 1.10
N ARG A 69 13.79 14.25 2.27
CA ARG A 69 15.22 14.40 2.65
C ARG A 69 15.99 13.09 2.89
N SER A 70 15.41 11.91 2.63
CA SER A 70 16.14 10.64 2.77
C SER A 70 17.25 10.51 1.72
N ARG A 71 18.51 10.62 2.15
CA ARG A 71 19.70 10.54 1.31
C ARG A 71 20.33 9.14 1.39
N VAL A 72 19.70 8.16 0.76
CA VAL A 72 20.35 6.86 0.51
C VAL A 72 21.15 6.97 -0.79
N ALA A 73 22.43 6.62 -0.74
CA ALA A 73 23.30 6.59 -1.91
C ALA A 73 22.82 5.52 -2.91
N ASP A 74 22.86 5.82 -4.21
CA ASP A 74 22.33 4.92 -5.24
C ASP A 74 23.05 3.56 -5.28
N ALA A 75 24.31 3.48 -4.85
CA ALA A 75 25.05 2.21 -4.76
C ALA A 75 24.47 1.26 -3.69
N GLU A 76 23.86 1.80 -2.64
CA GLU A 76 23.31 1.04 -1.51
C GLU A 76 21.80 0.83 -1.61
N ASN A 77 21.15 1.46 -2.59
CA ASN A 77 19.70 1.51 -2.74
C ASN A 77 19.20 0.54 -3.83
N ALA A 78 18.44 -0.49 -3.46
CA ALA A 78 17.81 -1.41 -4.41
C ALA A 78 16.88 -0.70 -5.41
N ALA A 79 16.17 0.35 -4.98
CA ALA A 79 15.24 1.10 -5.82
C ALA A 79 15.89 1.71 -7.07
N ALA A 80 17.17 2.10 -6.99
CA ALA A 80 17.89 2.70 -8.11
C ALA A 80 18.07 1.70 -9.27
N GLU A 81 18.39 0.44 -8.97
CA GLU A 81 18.46 -0.62 -9.99
C GLU A 81 17.08 -1.06 -10.44
N LEU A 82 16.11 -1.17 -9.52
CA LEU A 82 14.74 -1.57 -9.85
C LEU A 82 14.09 -0.60 -10.84
N ARG A 83 14.25 0.71 -10.66
CA ARG A 83 13.68 1.74 -11.54
C ARG A 83 14.16 1.60 -13.00
N ALA A 84 15.36 1.09 -13.23
CA ALA A 84 15.92 0.94 -14.58
C ALA A 84 15.52 -0.36 -15.30
N LEU A 85 14.76 -1.26 -14.66
CA LEU A 85 14.47 -2.59 -15.22
C LEU A 85 13.55 -2.57 -16.45
N PHE A 86 12.60 -1.65 -16.48
CA PHE A 86 11.58 -1.55 -17.52
C PHE A 86 11.49 -0.11 -18.02
N PRO A 87 11.29 0.11 -19.34
CA PRO A 87 10.99 1.43 -19.85
C PRO A 87 9.66 1.95 -19.27
N ASP A 88 9.62 3.20 -18.81
CA ASP A 88 8.44 3.81 -18.17
C ASP A 88 7.17 3.65 -19.01
N ALA A 89 7.27 3.89 -20.33
CA ALA A 89 6.16 3.75 -21.28
C ALA A 89 5.58 2.34 -21.37
N ALA A 90 6.31 1.31 -20.93
CA ALA A 90 5.86 -0.08 -20.97
C ALA A 90 5.25 -0.55 -19.63
N VAL A 91 5.57 0.09 -18.50
CA VAL A 91 5.25 -0.41 -17.15
C VAL A 91 3.76 -0.71 -16.98
N SER A 92 2.88 0.24 -17.32
CA SER A 92 1.42 0.05 -17.19
C SER A 92 0.91 -1.16 -17.99
N SER A 93 1.35 -1.29 -19.25
CA SER A 93 0.99 -2.44 -20.10
C SER A 93 1.51 -3.77 -19.56
N LEU A 94 2.73 -3.78 -18.99
CA LEU A 94 3.35 -4.99 -18.44
C LEU A 94 2.63 -5.43 -17.17
N LEU A 95 2.27 -4.48 -16.32
CA LEU A 95 1.50 -4.74 -15.12
C LEU A 95 0.12 -5.31 -15.48
N GLY A 96 -0.59 -4.70 -16.43
CA GLY A 96 -1.87 -5.22 -16.93
C GLY A 96 -1.76 -6.66 -17.43
N ASN A 97 -0.82 -6.91 -18.35
CA ASN A 97 -0.55 -8.25 -18.87
C ASN A 97 -0.21 -9.26 -17.75
N SER A 98 0.60 -8.87 -16.76
CA SER A 98 0.95 -9.75 -15.65
C SER A 98 -0.23 -10.03 -14.72
N THR A 99 -1.16 -9.07 -14.58
CA THR A 99 -2.38 -9.20 -13.78
C THR A 99 -3.34 -10.19 -14.43
N ASP A 100 -3.54 -10.10 -15.75
CA ASP A 100 -4.41 -11.01 -16.50
C ASP A 100 -3.92 -12.46 -16.48
N LEU A 101 -2.61 -12.66 -16.32
CA LEU A 101 -2.00 -13.98 -16.24
C LEU A 101 -2.07 -14.59 -14.83
N TYR A 102 -2.29 -13.77 -13.80
CA TYR A 102 -2.29 -14.22 -12.42
C TYR A 102 -3.67 -14.77 -12.01
N PRO A 103 -3.75 -15.89 -11.26
CA PRO A 103 -5.04 -16.46 -10.86
C PRO A 103 -5.75 -15.56 -9.83
N SER A 104 -7.08 -15.49 -9.91
CA SER A 104 -7.88 -14.55 -9.12
C SER A 104 -8.27 -15.02 -7.71
N THR A 105 -8.11 -16.32 -7.39
CA THR A 105 -8.58 -16.91 -6.13
C THR A 105 -7.47 -17.68 -5.40
N GLU A 106 -7.10 -18.84 -5.92
CA GLU A 106 -6.03 -19.69 -5.38
C GLU A 106 -4.79 -19.61 -6.26
N PHE A 107 -3.63 -19.90 -5.69
CA PHE A 107 -2.38 -20.01 -6.44
C PHE A 107 -2.32 -21.33 -7.23
N VAL A 108 -3.24 -21.46 -8.19
CA VAL A 108 -3.41 -22.65 -9.04
C VAL A 108 -3.56 -22.18 -10.47
N PHE A 109 -2.64 -22.60 -11.33
CA PHE A 109 -2.64 -22.27 -12.74
C PHE A 109 -3.17 -23.45 -13.54
N SER A 110 -4.11 -23.22 -14.46
CA SER A 110 -4.42 -24.21 -15.49
C SER A 110 -3.20 -24.43 -16.38
N PRO A 111 -3.05 -25.60 -17.06
CA PRO A 111 -1.90 -25.85 -17.92
C PRO A 111 -1.65 -24.75 -18.96
N VAL A 112 -2.72 -24.23 -19.57
CA VAL A 112 -2.65 -23.14 -20.56
C VAL A 112 -2.24 -21.81 -19.89
N ALA A 113 -2.78 -21.49 -18.72
CA ALA A 113 -2.41 -20.27 -18.00
C ALA A 113 -0.95 -20.33 -17.53
N LEU A 114 -0.51 -21.49 -17.04
CA LEU A 114 0.87 -21.72 -16.64
C LEU A 114 1.83 -21.55 -17.81
N GLU A 115 1.54 -22.14 -18.98
CA GLU A 115 2.41 -21.98 -20.16
C GLU A 115 2.55 -20.50 -20.56
N LYS A 116 1.45 -19.74 -20.54
CA LYS A 116 1.48 -18.29 -20.81
C LYS A 116 2.30 -17.52 -19.77
N ALA A 117 2.11 -17.82 -18.48
CA ALA A 117 2.87 -17.22 -17.39
C ALA A 117 4.37 -17.53 -17.50
N VAL A 118 4.75 -18.78 -17.81
CA VAL A 118 6.13 -19.21 -18.02
C VAL A 118 6.75 -18.50 -19.23
N ARG A 119 6.00 -18.33 -20.33
CA ARG A 119 6.45 -17.60 -21.51
C ARG A 119 6.69 -16.12 -21.20
N PHE A 120 5.77 -15.49 -20.47
CA PHE A 120 5.92 -14.12 -19.99
C PHE A 120 7.16 -13.96 -19.10
N LYS A 121 7.29 -14.84 -18.11
CA LYS A 121 8.46 -14.90 -17.21
C LYS A 121 9.77 -15.05 -17.97
N ARG A 122 9.83 -15.95 -18.96
CA ARG A 122 11.03 -16.20 -19.78
C ARG A 122 11.42 -14.97 -20.61
N ARG A 123 10.44 -14.22 -21.14
CA ARG A 123 10.69 -12.97 -21.86
C ARG A 123 11.37 -11.92 -20.98
N TYR A 124 11.07 -11.88 -19.69
CA TYR A 124 11.63 -10.92 -18.73
C TYR A 124 12.60 -11.57 -17.72
N GLN A 125 13.26 -12.65 -18.12
CA GLN A 125 14.19 -13.41 -17.27
C GLN A 125 15.35 -12.52 -16.78
N SER A 126 15.93 -11.71 -17.66
CA SER A 126 17.06 -10.85 -17.31
C SER A 126 16.66 -9.78 -16.29
N GLN A 127 15.48 -9.18 -16.43
CA GLN A 127 14.95 -8.22 -15.44
C GLN A 127 14.67 -8.89 -14.10
N ARG A 128 14.13 -10.12 -14.08
CA ARG A 128 13.93 -10.88 -12.82
C ARG A 128 15.26 -11.10 -12.10
N GLU A 129 16.30 -11.54 -12.82
CA GLU A 129 17.63 -11.78 -12.23
C GLU A 129 18.29 -10.48 -11.74
N GLN A 130 18.14 -9.38 -12.49
CA GLN A 130 18.61 -8.07 -12.07
C GLN A 130 17.86 -7.59 -10.82
N ALA A 131 16.54 -7.78 -10.73
CA ALA A 131 15.78 -7.47 -9.52
C ALA A 131 16.30 -8.25 -8.32
N ARG A 132 16.59 -9.56 -8.45
CA ARG A 132 17.18 -10.36 -7.37
C ARG A 132 18.55 -9.82 -6.91
N LYS A 133 19.38 -9.35 -7.84
CA LYS A 133 20.66 -8.71 -7.53
C LYS A 133 20.47 -7.38 -6.82
N ALA A 134 19.55 -6.54 -7.30
CA ALA A 134 19.22 -5.26 -6.68
C ALA A 134 18.76 -5.44 -5.23
N LEU A 135 17.92 -6.45 -4.97
CA LEU A 135 17.46 -6.78 -3.63
C LEU A 135 18.58 -7.24 -2.69
N ALA A 136 19.77 -7.61 -3.17
CA ALA A 136 20.89 -7.93 -2.28
C ALA A 136 21.46 -6.69 -1.56
N ARG A 137 21.09 -5.48 -2.00
CA ARG A 137 21.49 -4.21 -1.38
C ARG A 137 20.80 -4.03 -0.01
N PRO A 138 21.43 -3.30 0.93
CA PRO A 138 20.94 -3.20 2.31
C PRO A 138 19.67 -2.35 2.47
N THR A 139 19.39 -1.45 1.53
CA THR A 139 18.27 -0.51 1.64
C THR A 139 17.46 -0.47 0.36
N CYS A 140 16.17 -0.15 0.49
CA CYS A 140 15.30 0.15 -0.65
C CYS A 140 14.49 1.39 -0.30
N SER A 141 14.79 2.50 -0.98
CA SER A 141 14.09 3.77 -0.80
C SER A 141 13.71 4.34 -2.16
N PHE A 142 12.41 4.57 -2.37
CA PHE A 142 11.85 4.93 -3.66
C PHE A 142 12.09 6.40 -4.02
N LYS A 143 12.55 7.20 -3.04
CA LYS A 143 12.77 8.65 -3.17
C LYS A 143 11.50 9.34 -3.66
N ILE A 144 10.35 9.02 -3.04
CA ILE A 144 9.06 9.62 -3.40
C ILE A 144 9.11 11.12 -3.15
N GLU A 145 8.74 11.89 -4.17
CA GLU A 145 8.73 13.35 -4.14
C GLU A 145 7.42 13.87 -3.54
N TYR A 146 7.30 13.86 -2.21
CA TYR A 146 6.09 14.35 -1.51
C TYR A 146 5.75 15.81 -1.84
N THR A 147 6.74 16.62 -2.25
CA THR A 147 6.52 17.99 -2.72
C THR A 147 5.68 18.06 -3.99
N ALA A 148 5.62 17.00 -4.79
CA ALA A 148 4.76 16.89 -5.97
C ALA A 148 3.33 16.42 -5.62
N GLY A 149 3.04 16.09 -4.35
CA GLY A 149 1.71 15.68 -3.89
C GLY A 149 1.14 14.50 -4.69
N PHE A 150 -0.09 14.64 -5.19
CA PHE A 150 -0.74 13.62 -6.02
C PHE A 150 -0.07 13.36 -7.38
N THR A 151 0.83 14.23 -7.81
CA THR A 151 1.59 14.08 -9.07
C THR A 151 2.94 13.40 -8.88
N ALA A 152 3.28 13.00 -7.65
CA ALA A 152 4.52 12.28 -7.37
C ALA A 152 4.61 10.99 -8.21
N ASP A 153 5.78 10.72 -8.77
CA ASP A 153 6.02 9.51 -9.55
C ASP A 153 6.03 8.26 -8.66
N LEU A 154 4.98 7.44 -8.80
CA LEU A 154 4.83 6.15 -8.12
C LEU A 154 5.09 4.96 -9.05
N THR A 155 5.64 5.17 -10.25
CA THR A 155 5.90 4.10 -11.25
C THR A 155 6.72 2.94 -10.67
N LEU A 156 7.64 3.25 -9.73
CA LEU A 156 8.45 2.23 -9.06
C LEU A 156 7.60 1.24 -8.24
N VAL A 157 6.42 1.63 -7.74
CA VAL A 157 5.47 0.71 -7.09
C VAL A 157 5.04 -0.37 -8.08
N ASP A 158 4.68 0.02 -9.31
CA ASP A 158 4.26 -0.90 -10.35
C ASP A 158 5.40 -1.78 -10.86
N VAL A 159 6.61 -1.23 -10.97
CA VAL A 159 7.82 -2.01 -11.27
C VAL A 159 8.03 -3.12 -10.23
N VAL A 160 7.93 -2.81 -8.94
CA VAL A 160 8.09 -3.82 -7.88
C VAL A 160 6.98 -4.87 -7.94
N ARG A 161 5.75 -4.47 -8.26
CA ARG A 161 4.63 -5.42 -8.47
C ARG A 161 4.89 -6.35 -9.66
N ILE A 162 5.39 -5.82 -10.78
CA ILE A 162 5.78 -6.65 -11.95
C ILE A 162 6.88 -7.64 -11.55
N CYS A 163 7.92 -7.21 -10.83
CA CYS A 163 8.95 -8.12 -10.32
C CYS A 163 8.35 -9.20 -9.41
N GLY A 164 7.41 -8.83 -8.55
CA GLY A 164 6.68 -9.76 -7.69
C GLY A 164 5.91 -10.82 -8.49
N ARG A 165 5.25 -10.41 -9.58
CA ARG A 165 4.58 -11.33 -10.52
C ARG A 165 5.54 -12.26 -11.24
N LEU A 166 6.70 -11.76 -11.66
CA LEU A 166 7.73 -12.59 -12.29
C LEU A 166 8.25 -13.67 -11.33
N GLU A 167 8.45 -13.34 -10.05
CA GLU A 167 8.79 -14.33 -9.01
C GLU A 167 7.64 -15.30 -8.75
N ALA A 168 6.39 -14.84 -8.76
CA ALA A 168 5.24 -15.72 -8.63
C ALA A 168 5.16 -16.73 -9.79
N PHE A 169 5.38 -16.29 -11.02
CA PHE A 169 5.42 -17.19 -12.18
C PHE A 169 6.62 -18.15 -12.13
N GLU A 170 7.74 -17.74 -11.55
CA GLU A 170 8.85 -18.65 -11.25
C GLU A 170 8.43 -19.72 -10.25
N ALA A 171 7.79 -19.33 -9.14
CA ALA A 171 7.31 -20.28 -8.13
C ALA A 171 6.35 -21.31 -8.75
N ALA A 172 5.42 -20.87 -9.60
CA ALA A 172 4.50 -21.76 -10.32
C ALA A 172 5.23 -22.70 -11.29
N ASP A 173 6.22 -22.21 -12.05
CA ASP A 173 7.03 -23.03 -12.96
C ASP A 173 7.85 -24.08 -12.20
N CYS A 174 8.49 -23.67 -11.10
CA CYS A 174 9.23 -24.54 -10.19
C CYS A 174 8.34 -25.60 -9.55
N LEU A 175 7.11 -25.28 -9.14
CA LEU A 175 6.14 -26.24 -8.61
C LEU A 175 5.58 -27.22 -9.65
N SER A 176 5.54 -26.80 -10.92
CA SER A 176 5.19 -27.71 -12.02
C SER A 176 6.29 -28.73 -12.33
N LYS A 177 7.49 -28.45 -11.83
CA LYS A 177 8.69 -29.28 -11.93
C LYS A 177 9.01 -29.86 -10.55
N PRO A 178 9.91 -30.84 -10.44
CA PRO A 178 10.39 -31.29 -9.14
C PRO A 178 11.41 -30.31 -8.51
N ASP A 179 11.22 -29.00 -8.62
CA ASP A 179 12.16 -27.96 -8.15
C ASP A 179 11.55 -27.14 -7.01
N LEU A 180 11.51 -27.72 -5.81
CA LEU A 180 10.98 -27.01 -4.64
C LEU A 180 11.92 -25.94 -4.10
N ASP A 181 13.22 -26.11 -4.27
CA ASP A 181 14.21 -25.11 -3.86
C ASP A 181 14.00 -23.80 -4.61
N GLY A 182 13.83 -23.87 -5.94
CA GLY A 182 13.51 -22.71 -6.77
C GLY A 182 12.22 -22.02 -6.33
N ALA A 183 11.18 -22.79 -5.98
CA ALA A 183 9.90 -22.24 -5.51
C ALA A 183 10.03 -21.52 -4.15
N VAL A 184 10.77 -22.11 -3.20
CA VAL A 184 11.06 -21.48 -1.89
C VAL A 184 11.85 -20.19 -2.07
N VAL A 185 12.85 -20.18 -2.95
CA VAL A 185 13.63 -18.98 -3.26
C VAL A 185 12.73 -17.90 -3.86
N ALA A 186 11.85 -18.24 -4.81
CA ALA A 186 10.93 -17.30 -5.43
C ALA A 186 9.98 -16.65 -4.41
N VAL A 187 9.35 -17.44 -3.53
CA VAL A 187 8.50 -16.93 -2.45
C VAL A 187 9.27 -15.96 -1.54
N ARG A 188 10.53 -16.29 -1.19
CA ARG A 188 11.38 -15.38 -0.41
C ARG A 188 11.59 -14.05 -1.12
N GLN A 189 11.83 -14.05 -2.43
CA GLN A 189 12.01 -12.79 -3.18
C GLN A 189 10.71 -11.98 -3.26
N MET A 190 9.55 -12.62 -3.40
CA MET A 190 8.26 -11.94 -3.33
C MET A 190 8.05 -11.21 -2.00
N LEU A 191 8.38 -11.86 -0.88
CA LEU A 191 8.32 -11.23 0.45
C LEU A 191 9.26 -10.03 0.53
N ARG A 192 10.51 -10.15 0.06
CA ARG A 192 11.48 -9.03 0.07
C ARG A 192 11.03 -7.83 -0.78
N LEU A 193 10.40 -8.09 -1.93
CA LEU A 193 9.81 -7.04 -2.77
C LEU A 193 8.65 -6.34 -2.04
N ALA A 194 7.82 -7.10 -1.32
CA ALA A 194 6.78 -6.52 -0.48
C ALA A 194 7.36 -5.71 0.69
N SER A 195 8.47 -6.15 1.30
CA SER A 195 9.17 -5.37 2.34
C SER A 195 9.69 -4.03 1.80
N CYS A 196 10.15 -3.99 0.54
CA CYS A 196 10.57 -2.73 -0.11
C CYS A 196 9.41 -1.74 -0.21
N LEU A 197 8.23 -2.18 -0.65
CA LEU A 197 7.02 -1.35 -0.69
C LEU A 197 6.55 -0.94 0.70
N ALA A 198 6.65 -1.85 1.67
CA ALA A 198 6.21 -1.64 3.04
C ALA A 198 7.01 -0.53 3.75
N ALA A 199 8.31 -0.45 3.49
CA ALA A 199 9.21 0.51 4.13
C ALA A 199 8.95 1.97 3.72
N GLU A 200 8.24 2.20 2.61
CA GLU A 200 7.91 3.54 2.15
C GLU A 200 6.85 4.20 3.04
N LYS A 201 7.07 5.47 3.36
CA LYS A 201 6.13 6.30 4.13
C LYS A 201 4.95 6.77 3.27
N HIS A 202 4.38 5.92 2.43
CA HIS A 202 3.34 6.31 1.46
C HIS A 202 2.21 5.28 1.46
N VAL A 203 0.96 5.73 1.58
CA VAL A 203 -0.20 4.83 1.70
C VAL A 203 -0.32 3.90 0.50
N THR A 204 -0.23 4.42 -0.74
CA THR A 204 -0.27 3.57 -1.94
C THR A 204 0.77 2.46 -1.91
N ALA A 205 2.04 2.77 -1.64
CA ALA A 205 3.09 1.76 -1.54
C ALA A 205 2.79 0.74 -0.42
N ARG A 206 2.37 1.21 0.76
CA ARG A 206 2.04 0.37 1.92
C ARG A 206 0.86 -0.58 1.66
N LEU A 207 -0.16 -0.13 0.94
CA LEU A 207 -1.30 -0.97 0.54
C LEU A 207 -0.89 -1.97 -0.54
N GLN A 208 -0.10 -1.56 -1.53
CA GLN A 208 0.44 -2.48 -2.54
C GLN A 208 1.38 -3.53 -1.92
N ALA A 209 2.11 -3.17 -0.86
CA ALA A 209 2.89 -4.12 -0.08
C ALA A 209 2.03 -5.22 0.55
N ALA A 210 0.83 -4.88 1.05
CA ALA A 210 -0.11 -5.84 1.63
C ALA A 210 -0.66 -6.80 0.57
N PHE A 211 -1.04 -6.28 -0.60
CA PHE A 211 -1.49 -7.12 -1.72
C PHE A 211 -0.39 -8.06 -2.21
N LEU A 212 0.83 -7.55 -2.39
CA LEU A 212 1.97 -8.38 -2.81
C LEU A 212 2.35 -9.44 -1.77
N ARG A 213 2.27 -9.13 -0.47
CA ARG A 213 2.43 -10.14 0.60
C ARG A 213 1.33 -11.19 0.57
N SER A 214 0.07 -10.81 0.36
CA SER A 214 -1.01 -11.78 0.19
C SER A 214 -0.74 -12.76 -0.96
N GLU A 215 -0.18 -12.29 -2.06
CA GLU A 215 0.21 -13.12 -3.20
C GLU A 215 1.39 -14.05 -2.85
N ALA A 216 2.40 -13.52 -2.16
CA ALA A 216 3.53 -14.31 -1.68
C ALA A 216 3.08 -15.42 -0.72
N LEU A 217 2.14 -15.14 0.17
CA LEU A 217 1.56 -16.11 1.10
C LEU A 217 0.69 -17.16 0.38
N ALA A 218 -0.01 -16.78 -0.69
CA ALA A 218 -0.72 -17.74 -1.54
C ALA A 218 0.25 -18.69 -2.26
N ALA A 219 1.36 -18.17 -2.79
CA ALA A 219 2.43 -18.99 -3.36
C ALA A 219 3.09 -19.89 -2.30
N LEU A 220 3.34 -19.37 -1.10
CA LEU A 220 3.84 -20.13 0.05
C LEU A 220 2.90 -21.30 0.38
N GLN A 221 1.58 -21.06 0.45
CA GLN A 221 0.58 -22.09 0.68
C GLN A 221 0.64 -23.20 -0.36
N ALA A 222 0.89 -22.88 -1.64
CA ALA A 222 1.07 -23.86 -2.70
C ALA A 222 2.36 -24.67 -2.54
N VAL A 223 3.47 -24.03 -2.16
CA VAL A 223 4.74 -24.71 -1.85
C VAL A 223 4.57 -25.70 -0.70
N VAL A 224 3.93 -25.26 0.38
CA VAL A 224 3.70 -26.08 1.58
C VAL A 224 2.79 -27.28 1.32
N LYS A 225 1.88 -27.17 0.35
CA LYS A 225 0.98 -28.27 -0.05
C LYS A 225 1.63 -29.27 -0.99
N HIS A 226 2.84 -29.00 -1.48
CA HIS A 226 3.48 -29.87 -2.45
C HIS A 226 3.87 -31.23 -1.82
N PRO A 227 3.61 -32.38 -2.46
CA PRO A 227 3.83 -33.70 -1.86
C PRO A 227 5.28 -34.01 -1.46
N LYS A 228 6.25 -33.36 -2.10
CA LYS A 228 7.69 -33.51 -1.81
C LYS A 228 8.25 -32.47 -0.83
N ILE A 229 7.39 -31.69 -0.17
CA ILE A 229 7.83 -30.71 0.82
C ILE A 229 8.61 -31.41 1.93
N ALA A 230 9.73 -30.81 2.36
CA ALA A 230 10.57 -31.32 3.43
C ALA A 230 10.74 -30.27 4.52
N ILE A 231 11.12 -30.71 5.73
CA ILE A 231 11.28 -29.82 6.88
C ILE A 231 12.23 -28.65 6.63
N GLY A 232 13.34 -28.88 5.92
CA GLY A 232 14.30 -27.81 5.57
C GLY A 232 13.73 -26.76 4.60
N HIS A 233 12.68 -27.08 3.85
CA HIS A 233 11.94 -26.09 3.06
C HIS A 233 11.10 -25.19 3.97
N LEU A 234 10.41 -25.80 4.93
CA LEU A 234 9.59 -25.09 5.92
C LEU A 234 10.43 -24.18 6.81
N GLU A 235 11.63 -24.61 7.22
CA GLU A 235 12.56 -23.80 8.02
C GLU A 235 13.04 -22.55 7.28
N ARG A 236 13.29 -22.65 5.98
CA ARG A 236 13.68 -21.51 5.14
C ARG A 236 12.50 -20.54 4.94
N LEU A 237 11.29 -21.07 4.72
CA LEU A 237 10.07 -20.25 4.65
C LEU A 237 9.78 -19.56 5.99
N ALA A 238 9.95 -20.27 7.11
CA ALA A 238 9.83 -19.73 8.46
C ALA A 238 10.82 -18.58 8.69
N SER A 239 12.09 -18.75 8.27
CA SER A 239 13.10 -17.68 8.33
C SER A 239 12.65 -16.46 7.54
N ALA A 240 12.19 -16.64 6.30
CA ALA A 240 11.77 -15.54 5.43
C ALA A 240 10.58 -14.75 6.00
N VAL A 241 9.56 -15.44 6.56
CA VAL A 241 8.41 -14.79 7.20
C VAL A 241 8.83 -14.06 8.48
N CYS A 242 9.69 -14.66 9.30
CA CYS A 242 10.20 -14.00 10.52
C CYS A 242 11.09 -12.79 10.21
N GLU A 243 11.95 -12.88 9.19
CA GLU A 243 12.76 -11.77 8.68
C GLU A 243 11.85 -10.58 8.31
N ASP A 244 10.79 -10.81 7.51
CA ASP A 244 9.82 -9.78 7.13
C ASP A 244 9.06 -9.18 8.33
N LEU A 245 8.59 -10.02 9.26
CA LEU A 245 7.90 -9.57 10.47
C LEU A 245 8.80 -8.78 11.43
N SER A 246 10.10 -9.08 11.46
CA SER A 246 11.09 -8.37 12.29
C SER A 246 11.41 -6.97 11.76
N ALA A 247 11.31 -6.78 10.45
CA ALA A 247 11.50 -5.50 9.77
C ALA A 247 10.18 -4.74 9.52
N TRP A 248 9.10 -5.13 10.20
CA TRP A 248 7.78 -4.55 9.97
C TRP A 248 7.77 -3.05 10.33
N PRO A 249 7.40 -2.18 9.39
CA PRO A 249 7.43 -0.74 9.64
C PRO A 249 6.23 -0.33 10.49
N ARG A 250 6.34 0.84 11.14
CA ARG A 250 5.29 1.33 12.02
C ARG A 250 4.08 1.71 11.18
N ASP A 251 2.88 1.37 11.63
CA ASP A 251 1.66 1.71 10.90
C ASP A 251 1.55 3.21 10.63
N ALA A 252 1.97 4.04 11.59
CA ALA A 252 2.00 5.51 11.50
C ALA A 252 2.78 6.04 10.27
N ASP A 253 3.79 5.31 9.80
CA ASP A 253 4.72 5.79 8.77
C ASP A 253 4.01 6.10 7.44
N ALA A 254 3.02 5.29 7.04
CA ALA A 254 2.22 5.56 5.84
C ALA A 254 1.33 6.81 5.99
N TRP A 255 0.77 7.02 7.18
CA TRP A 255 -0.17 8.10 7.47
C TRP A 255 0.53 9.45 7.66
N PHE A 256 1.82 9.45 8.01
CA PHE A 256 2.64 10.66 7.90
C PHE A 256 2.77 11.14 6.45
N GLY A 257 2.96 10.22 5.50
CA GLY A 257 2.99 10.56 4.08
C GLY A 257 1.63 11.01 3.56
N ASP A 258 0.56 10.34 3.95
CA ASP A 258 -0.82 10.74 3.60
C ASP A 258 -1.10 12.18 4.04
N ARG A 259 -0.77 12.51 5.30
CA ARG A 259 -0.86 13.86 5.83
C ARG A 259 -0.07 14.87 5.00
N ALA A 260 1.14 14.52 4.55
CA ALA A 260 1.96 15.39 3.72
C ALA A 260 1.32 15.63 2.34
N VAL A 261 0.73 14.61 1.72
CA VAL A 261 -0.06 14.76 0.49
C VAL A 261 -1.32 15.60 0.74
N GLY A 262 -1.99 15.43 1.88
CA GLY A 262 -3.13 16.26 2.29
C GLY A 262 -2.77 17.74 2.46
N LEU A 263 -1.62 18.06 3.07
CA LEU A 263 -1.09 19.43 3.15
C LEU A 263 -0.90 20.04 1.75
N HIS A 264 -0.35 19.26 0.81
CA HIS A 264 -0.23 19.68 -0.60
C HIS A 264 -1.60 19.92 -1.26
N ALA A 265 -2.59 19.06 -0.97
CA ALA A 265 -3.96 19.21 -1.47
C ALA A 265 -4.58 20.56 -1.08
N TYR A 266 -4.38 21.01 0.16
CA TYR A 266 -4.90 22.31 0.59
C TYR A 266 -4.21 23.48 -0.10
N GLU A 267 -2.95 23.36 -0.50
CA GLU A 267 -2.27 24.36 -1.33
C GLU A 267 -2.85 24.42 -2.75
N ILE A 268 -3.25 23.28 -3.33
CA ILE A 268 -4.01 23.24 -4.60
C ILE A 268 -5.35 23.98 -4.44
N VAL A 269 -6.05 23.81 -3.32
CA VAL A 269 -7.29 24.55 -3.03
C VAL A 269 -7.05 26.06 -2.91
N ARG A 270 -5.99 26.47 -2.20
CA ARG A 270 -5.60 27.89 -2.09
C ARG A 270 -5.22 28.51 -3.44
N ALA A 271 -4.63 27.72 -4.33
CA ALA A 271 -4.28 28.09 -5.70
C ALA A 271 -5.50 28.14 -6.67
N ASP A 272 -6.72 27.99 -6.17
CA ASP A 272 -7.97 27.99 -6.96
C ASP A 272 -8.09 26.80 -7.93
N GLN A 273 -7.43 25.69 -7.59
CA GLN A 273 -7.34 24.49 -8.42
C GLN A 273 -8.03 23.28 -7.78
N ALA A 274 -8.95 23.49 -6.84
CA ALA A 274 -9.61 22.41 -6.09
C ALA A 274 -10.25 21.33 -6.99
N ALA A 275 -10.78 21.68 -8.17
CA ALA A 275 -11.33 20.72 -9.11
C ALA A 275 -10.31 19.69 -9.63
N ALA A 276 -9.01 20.04 -9.64
CA ALA A 276 -7.94 19.13 -10.04
C ALA A 276 -7.68 18.01 -9.01
N LEU A 277 -8.26 18.10 -7.82
CA LEU A 277 -8.18 17.04 -6.80
C LEU A 277 -9.21 15.92 -7.04
N LEU A 278 -10.20 16.13 -7.90
CA LEU A 278 -11.28 15.18 -8.10
C LEU A 278 -10.85 14.10 -9.11
N THR A 279 -11.06 12.85 -8.73
CA THR A 279 -11.04 11.70 -9.63
C THR A 279 -12.26 11.71 -10.57
N GLU A 280 -12.21 10.93 -11.65
CA GLU A 280 -13.36 10.79 -12.57
C GLU A 280 -14.63 10.30 -11.84
N ASP A 281 -14.48 9.36 -10.91
CA ASP A 281 -15.59 8.84 -10.09
C ASP A 281 -16.16 9.93 -9.17
N GLU A 282 -15.32 10.75 -8.57
CA GLU A 282 -15.76 11.88 -7.73
C GLU A 282 -16.43 12.98 -8.56
N VAL A 283 -15.92 13.26 -9.77
CA VAL A 283 -16.59 14.18 -10.71
C VAL A 283 -17.99 13.66 -11.05
N PHE A 284 -18.12 12.37 -11.36
CA PHE A 284 -19.42 11.75 -11.62
C PHE A 284 -20.35 11.85 -10.41
N GLN A 285 -19.87 11.48 -9.22
CA GLN A 285 -20.66 11.57 -7.98
C GLN A 285 -21.07 13.00 -7.65
N PHE A 286 -20.16 13.97 -7.74
CA PHE A 286 -20.44 15.37 -7.41
C PHE A 286 -21.39 16.02 -8.42
N THR A 287 -21.34 15.58 -9.68
CA THR A 287 -22.32 15.95 -10.70
C THR A 287 -23.70 15.43 -10.33
N ALA A 288 -23.80 14.14 -9.97
CA ALA A 288 -25.07 13.52 -9.57
C ALA A 288 -25.66 14.15 -8.30
N GLU A 289 -24.82 14.60 -7.37
CA GLU A 289 -25.22 15.30 -6.15
C GLU A 289 -25.51 16.80 -6.38
N GLY A 290 -25.23 17.35 -7.57
CA GLY A 290 -25.45 18.77 -7.89
C GLY A 290 -24.50 19.74 -7.20
N ILE A 291 -23.33 19.26 -6.73
CA ILE A 291 -22.36 20.06 -5.96
C ILE A 291 -21.09 20.44 -6.74
N LEU A 292 -20.89 19.86 -7.93
CA LEU A 292 -19.64 20.02 -8.69
C LEU A 292 -19.29 21.48 -9.00
N GLU A 293 -20.27 22.29 -9.43
CA GLU A 293 -20.05 23.69 -9.79
C GLU A 293 -19.67 24.57 -8.58
N GLU A 294 -20.27 24.31 -7.42
CA GLU A 294 -20.02 25.11 -6.21
C GLU A 294 -18.81 24.63 -5.41
N PHE A 295 -18.33 23.42 -5.66
CA PHE A 295 -17.27 22.77 -4.89
C PHE A 295 -15.99 23.62 -4.78
N PRO A 296 -15.38 24.13 -5.89
CA PRO A 296 -14.14 24.90 -5.78
C PRO A 296 -14.30 26.17 -4.95
N ARG A 297 -15.40 26.90 -5.16
CA ARG A 297 -15.73 28.12 -4.42
C ARG A 297 -15.90 27.84 -2.93
N ARG A 298 -16.61 26.77 -2.58
CA ARG A 298 -16.85 26.36 -1.20
C ARG A 298 -15.55 25.92 -0.52
N ALA A 299 -14.78 25.05 -1.16
CA ALA A 299 -13.49 24.56 -0.66
C ALA A 299 -12.53 25.72 -0.35
N ARG A 300 -12.42 26.70 -1.26
CA ARG A 300 -11.57 27.87 -1.06
C ARG A 300 -12.02 28.76 0.08
N ARG A 301 -13.33 28.98 0.24
CA ARG A 301 -13.88 29.83 1.30
C ARG A 301 -13.59 29.29 2.70
N THR A 302 -13.55 27.96 2.85
CA THR A 302 -13.39 27.30 4.16
C THR A 302 -12.02 26.64 4.34
N VAL A 303 -11.07 26.90 3.44
CA VAL A 303 -9.81 26.13 3.31
C VAL A 303 -9.05 26.00 4.63
N ASP A 304 -8.94 27.08 5.42
CA ASP A 304 -8.22 27.06 6.69
C ASP A 304 -8.95 26.25 7.78
N ALA A 305 -10.27 26.38 7.87
CA ALA A 305 -11.07 25.62 8.84
C ALA A 305 -11.11 24.12 8.49
N ASP A 306 -11.19 23.82 7.20
CA ASP A 306 -11.19 22.47 6.64
C ASP A 306 -9.83 21.79 6.86
N GLU A 307 -8.72 22.47 6.57
CA GLU A 307 -7.36 21.95 6.82
C GLU A 307 -7.13 21.72 8.31
N LEU A 308 -7.55 22.64 9.17
CA LEU A 308 -7.39 22.47 10.61
C LEU A 308 -8.15 21.24 11.10
N TYR A 309 -9.35 21.00 10.57
CA TYR A 309 -10.11 19.81 10.85
C TYR A 309 -9.34 18.54 10.43
N TYR A 310 -8.84 18.52 9.19
CA TYR A 310 -8.05 17.42 8.66
C TYR A 310 -6.81 17.11 9.51
N LEU A 311 -6.00 18.13 9.84
CA LEU A 311 -4.78 17.94 10.62
C LEU A 311 -5.05 17.41 12.03
N ARG A 312 -6.15 17.86 12.66
CA ARG A 312 -6.59 17.33 13.96
C ARG A 312 -7.06 15.88 13.86
N ALA A 313 -7.80 15.53 12.81
CA ALA A 313 -8.22 14.16 12.57
C ALA A 313 -7.01 13.25 12.32
N MET A 314 -6.10 13.64 11.43
CA MET A 314 -4.88 12.90 11.12
C MET A 314 -3.98 12.73 12.34
N ARG A 315 -3.86 13.74 13.22
CA ARG A 315 -3.15 13.59 14.49
C ARG A 315 -3.73 12.46 15.33
N LYS A 316 -5.06 12.46 15.56
CA LYS A 316 -5.73 11.40 16.34
C LYS A 316 -5.50 10.02 15.72
N ILE A 317 -5.59 9.92 14.39
CA ILE A 317 -5.35 8.68 13.64
C ILE A 317 -3.90 8.20 13.83
N ILE A 318 -2.92 9.07 13.59
CA ILE A 318 -1.48 8.76 13.72
C ILE A 318 -1.14 8.36 15.16
N GLU A 319 -1.59 9.11 16.17
CA GLU A 319 -1.37 8.78 17.59
C GLU A 319 -1.96 7.42 17.95
N SER A 320 -3.13 7.07 17.38
CA SER A 320 -3.76 5.77 17.59
C SER A 320 -2.96 4.59 17.02
N CYS A 321 -2.01 4.83 16.11
CA CYS A 321 -1.18 3.79 15.49
C CYS A 321 -0.24 3.10 16.47
N THR A 322 -0.04 3.65 17.67
CA THR A 322 0.68 3.01 18.78
C THR A 322 -0.06 1.79 19.36
N ARG A 323 -1.35 1.66 19.07
CA ARG A 323 -2.24 0.56 19.51
C ARG A 323 -2.56 -0.37 18.34
N PRO A 324 -2.92 -1.65 18.56
CA PRO A 324 -3.39 -2.54 17.50
C PRO A 324 -4.71 -2.06 16.90
N TYR A 325 -5.03 -2.46 15.66
CA TYR A 325 -6.18 -1.95 14.90
C TYR A 325 -7.52 -2.13 15.62
N TYR A 326 -7.77 -3.29 16.24
CA TYR A 326 -9.01 -3.52 16.98
C TYR A 326 -9.26 -2.47 18.09
N ALA A 327 -8.21 -1.83 18.60
CA ALA A 327 -8.27 -0.79 19.62
C ALA A 327 -8.33 0.64 19.05
N ARG A 328 -8.31 0.79 17.72
CA ARG A 328 -8.46 2.07 17.01
C ARG A 328 -9.90 2.35 16.57
N ALA A 329 -10.80 1.36 16.66
CA ALA A 329 -12.17 1.44 16.16
C ALA A 329 -12.96 2.66 16.69
N GLU A 330 -12.76 3.03 17.96
CA GLU A 330 -13.38 4.22 18.57
C GLU A 330 -12.97 5.52 17.87
N VAL A 331 -11.69 5.65 17.47
CA VAL A 331 -11.19 6.85 16.77
C VAL A 331 -11.91 7.03 15.43
N PHE A 332 -12.09 5.95 14.67
CA PHE A 332 -12.80 6.01 13.39
C PHE A 332 -14.31 6.21 13.59
N ALA A 333 -14.91 5.59 14.61
CA ALA A 333 -16.31 5.80 14.94
C ALA A 333 -16.59 7.26 15.30
N ASP A 334 -15.75 7.89 16.12
CA ASP A 334 -15.86 9.30 16.49
C ASP A 334 -15.75 10.22 15.26
N LEU A 335 -14.79 9.96 14.38
CA LEU A 335 -14.62 10.73 13.15
C LEU A 335 -15.82 10.60 12.20
N ARG A 336 -16.33 9.39 11.99
CA ARG A 336 -17.55 9.16 11.18
C ARG A 336 -18.75 9.88 11.78
N ASN A 337 -18.94 9.79 13.09
CA ASN A 337 -20.06 10.43 13.78
C ASN A 337 -19.98 11.96 13.65
N ASP A 338 -18.81 12.55 13.86
CA ASP A 338 -18.62 14.01 13.72
C ASP A 338 -18.85 14.49 12.28
N LEU A 339 -18.32 13.79 11.27
CA LEU A 339 -18.58 14.12 9.86
C LEU A 339 -20.07 13.97 9.50
N GLN A 340 -20.73 12.94 10.00
CA GLN A 340 -22.16 12.70 9.75
C GLN A 340 -23.04 13.78 10.40
N GLN A 341 -22.71 14.23 11.62
CA GLN A 341 -23.41 15.33 12.28
C GLN A 341 -23.27 16.65 11.53
N LYS A 342 -22.12 16.89 10.90
CA LYS A 342 -21.85 18.11 10.12
C LYS A 342 -22.35 18.05 8.67
N ARG A 343 -22.73 16.89 8.14
CA ARG A 343 -22.97 16.65 6.70
C ARG A 343 -23.88 17.68 6.01
N ASN A 344 -24.89 18.20 6.72
CA ASN A 344 -25.85 19.18 6.20
C ASN A 344 -25.64 20.61 6.73
N SER A 345 -24.51 20.90 7.37
CA SER A 345 -24.18 22.23 7.88
C SER A 345 -23.23 22.99 6.96
N SER A 346 -23.16 24.32 7.15
CA SER A 346 -22.14 25.18 6.53
C SER A 346 -20.72 24.81 6.93
N ASP A 347 -20.58 24.16 8.09
CA ASP A 347 -19.32 23.89 8.76
C ASP A 347 -18.73 22.52 8.39
N PHE A 348 -19.38 21.80 7.47
CA PHE A 348 -18.85 20.55 6.94
C PHE A 348 -17.51 20.78 6.22
N PRO A 349 -16.42 20.10 6.64
CA PRO A 349 -15.11 20.22 6.00
C PRO A 349 -15.14 19.45 4.69
N ILE A 350 -15.46 20.13 3.60
CA ILE A 350 -15.76 19.49 2.31
C ILE A 350 -14.57 18.75 1.71
N VAL A 351 -13.34 19.28 1.85
CA VAL A 351 -12.13 18.64 1.33
C VAL A 351 -11.76 17.46 2.21
N ALA A 352 -11.65 17.65 3.52
CA ALA A 352 -11.32 16.56 4.44
C ALA A 352 -12.37 15.44 4.39
N GLY A 353 -13.65 15.80 4.48
CA GLY A 353 -14.76 14.87 4.66
C GLY A 353 -15.19 14.14 3.38
N ARG A 354 -14.88 14.66 2.19
CA ARG A 354 -15.23 14.02 0.91
C ARG A 354 -14.05 13.46 0.13
N LEU A 355 -12.82 13.95 0.35
CA LEU A 355 -11.66 13.57 -0.46
C LEU A 355 -10.56 12.89 0.36
N LEU A 356 -10.15 13.49 1.48
CA LEU A 356 -8.92 13.05 2.17
C LEU A 356 -9.13 12.00 3.26
N LEU A 357 -10.19 12.13 4.06
CA LEU A 357 -10.51 11.19 5.15
C LEU A 357 -11.30 9.93 4.72
N PRO A 358 -12.06 9.92 3.61
CA PRO A 358 -12.68 8.68 3.14
C PRO A 358 -11.65 7.56 2.97
N ASN A 359 -12.04 6.34 3.32
CA ASN A 359 -11.23 5.11 3.18
C ASN A 359 -9.97 5.01 4.06
N ILE A 360 -9.64 5.99 4.91
CA ILE A 360 -8.50 5.87 5.84
C ILE A 360 -8.64 4.62 6.73
N GLU A 361 -9.83 4.41 7.33
CA GLU A 361 -10.10 3.22 8.14
C GLU A 361 -9.91 1.92 7.35
N GLN A 362 -10.34 1.89 6.08
CA GLN A 362 -10.16 0.73 5.23
C GLN A 362 -8.67 0.45 4.98
N GLY A 363 -7.86 1.49 4.74
CA GLY A 363 -6.42 1.32 4.60
C GLY A 363 -5.76 0.77 5.88
N HIS A 364 -6.20 1.21 7.05
CA HIS A 364 -5.77 0.63 8.33
C HIS A 364 -6.20 -0.83 8.50
N ALA A 365 -7.44 -1.18 8.10
CA ALA A 365 -7.92 -2.55 8.14
C ALA A 365 -7.08 -3.46 7.24
N ILE A 366 -6.69 -2.99 6.05
CA ILE A 366 -5.80 -3.71 5.13
C ILE A 366 -4.42 -3.93 5.77
N GLN A 367 -3.81 -2.91 6.37
CA GLN A 367 -2.52 -3.03 7.09
C GLN A 367 -2.60 -4.05 8.25
N ALA A 368 -3.69 -4.02 9.01
CA ALA A 368 -3.90 -4.94 10.12
C ALA A 368 -4.13 -6.38 9.66
N GLN A 369 -4.88 -6.56 8.57
CA GLN A 369 -5.11 -7.87 7.96
C GLN A 369 -3.81 -8.46 7.39
N ASP A 370 -3.00 -7.63 6.74
CA ASP A 370 -1.67 -7.99 6.24
C ASP A 370 -0.76 -8.47 7.39
N ARG A 371 -0.68 -7.71 8.48
CA ARG A 371 0.07 -8.14 9.68
C ARG A 371 -0.47 -9.46 10.24
N ALA A 372 -1.78 -9.56 10.40
CA ALA A 372 -2.42 -10.73 10.97
C ALA A 372 -2.13 -12.00 10.14
N ASN A 373 -2.11 -11.88 8.81
CA ASN A 373 -1.76 -12.96 7.89
C ASN A 373 -0.33 -13.44 8.09
N CYS A 374 0.64 -12.52 8.10
CA CYS A 374 2.05 -12.88 8.32
C CYS A 374 2.27 -13.50 9.71
N GLU A 375 1.67 -12.96 10.77
CA GLU A 375 1.76 -13.54 12.12
C GLU A 375 1.15 -14.95 12.19
N GLY A 376 0.01 -15.17 11.53
CA GLY A 376 -0.62 -16.51 11.43
C GLY A 376 0.30 -17.53 10.76
N TRP A 377 0.98 -17.14 9.68
CA TRP A 377 2.00 -17.96 9.03
C TRP A 377 3.22 -18.23 9.90
N ALA A 378 3.72 -17.23 10.62
CA ALA A 378 4.84 -17.39 11.54
C ALA A 378 4.51 -18.39 12.66
N VAL A 379 3.31 -18.30 13.24
CA VAL A 379 2.83 -19.26 14.24
C VAL A 379 2.75 -20.67 13.65
N ALA A 380 2.14 -20.84 12.47
CA ALA A 380 2.00 -22.15 11.83
C ALA A 380 3.36 -22.80 11.53
N LEU A 381 4.28 -22.03 10.93
CA LEU A 381 5.62 -22.49 10.56
C LEU A 381 6.50 -22.80 11.77
N ALA A 382 6.42 -22.00 12.84
CA ALA A 382 7.18 -22.28 14.07
C ALA A 382 6.76 -23.61 14.71
N LEU A 383 5.46 -23.89 14.76
CA LEU A 383 4.92 -25.12 15.35
C LEU A 383 5.39 -26.39 14.62
N VAL A 384 5.44 -26.37 13.29
CA VAL A 384 5.84 -27.55 12.49
C VAL A 384 7.35 -27.71 12.40
N THR A 385 8.11 -26.62 12.51
CA THR A 385 9.59 -26.65 12.50
C THR A 385 10.18 -26.90 13.89
N GLY A 386 9.33 -26.97 14.93
CA GLY A 386 9.79 -27.16 16.31
C GLY A 386 10.56 -25.97 16.88
N ARG A 387 10.37 -24.78 16.31
CA ARG A 387 10.91 -23.52 16.82
C ARG A 387 10.04 -23.00 17.96
N ASP A 388 10.61 -22.13 18.78
CA ASP A 388 9.85 -21.40 19.79
C ASP A 388 8.70 -20.64 19.14
N ARG A 389 7.54 -20.72 19.79
CA ARG A 389 6.35 -20.03 19.31
C ARG A 389 6.64 -18.51 19.34
N PRO A 390 6.41 -17.79 18.23
CA PRO A 390 6.60 -16.35 18.22
C PRO A 390 5.61 -15.67 19.18
N PRO A 391 5.91 -14.46 19.68
CA PRO A 391 5.11 -13.77 20.70
C PRO A 391 3.79 -13.17 20.16
N TYR A 392 3.17 -13.82 19.17
CA TYR A 392 1.92 -13.41 18.54
C TYR A 392 0.75 -14.23 19.10
N GLU A 393 0.21 -13.78 20.23
CA GLU A 393 -0.91 -14.46 20.90
C GLU A 393 -2.26 -13.98 20.40
N VAL A 394 -2.38 -12.68 20.14
CA VAL A 394 -3.62 -11.98 19.84
C VAL A 394 -3.56 -11.40 18.43
N ASN A 395 -4.57 -11.69 17.62
CA ASN A 395 -4.68 -11.15 16.27
C ASN A 395 -4.86 -9.62 16.32
N PRO A 396 -3.98 -8.83 15.65
CA PRO A 396 -4.00 -7.36 15.69
C PRO A 396 -5.24 -6.74 15.01
N LEU A 397 -5.90 -7.47 14.12
CA LEU A 397 -7.13 -7.08 13.45
C LEU A 397 -8.38 -7.33 14.33
N THR A 398 -8.46 -8.50 14.98
CA THR A 398 -9.73 -8.98 15.56
C THR A 398 -9.76 -9.11 17.09
N ARG A 399 -8.64 -8.92 17.80
CA ARG A 399 -8.46 -9.18 19.25
C ARG A 399 -8.60 -10.66 19.66
N LYS A 400 -9.00 -11.55 18.76
CA LYS A 400 -9.12 -12.98 19.04
C LYS A 400 -7.75 -13.63 19.03
N SER A 401 -7.52 -14.63 19.88
CA SER A 401 -6.30 -15.42 19.81
C SER A 401 -6.25 -16.27 18.54
N TYR A 402 -5.04 -16.48 18.03
CA TYR A 402 -4.80 -17.45 16.94
C TYR A 402 -5.20 -18.86 17.39
N ARG A 403 -6.08 -19.51 16.63
CA ARG A 403 -6.58 -20.85 16.99
C ARG A 403 -5.77 -21.92 16.28
N VAL A 404 -4.99 -22.68 17.03
CA VAL A 404 -4.20 -23.80 16.51
C VAL A 404 -5.01 -25.10 16.63
N ARG A 405 -5.01 -25.90 15.56
CA ARG A 405 -5.54 -27.27 15.55
C ARG A 405 -4.58 -28.19 14.82
N ARG A 406 -4.47 -29.44 15.27
CA ARG A 406 -3.72 -30.51 14.60
C ARG A 406 -4.68 -31.61 14.17
N GLU A 407 -4.75 -31.91 12.88
CA GLU A 407 -5.64 -32.94 12.36
C GLU A 407 -5.02 -33.60 11.12
N LYS A 408 -5.06 -34.94 11.05
CA LYS A 408 -4.67 -35.73 9.86
C LYS A 408 -3.28 -35.40 9.30
N GLY A 409 -2.30 -35.12 10.16
CA GLY A 409 -0.94 -34.76 9.75
C GLY A 409 -0.79 -33.31 9.26
N TRP A 410 -1.71 -32.41 9.64
CA TRP A 410 -1.65 -30.98 9.33
C TRP A 410 -1.83 -30.13 10.59
N VAL A 411 -1.11 -29.00 10.63
CA VAL A 411 -1.34 -27.88 11.53
C VAL A 411 -2.19 -26.84 10.81
N TYR A 412 -3.30 -26.46 11.45
CA TYR A 412 -4.17 -25.38 11.01
C TYR A 412 -4.11 -24.22 12.00
N VAL A 413 -3.87 -23.01 11.51
CA VAL A 413 -3.96 -21.77 12.28
C VAL A 413 -5.12 -20.95 11.75
N GLY A 414 -6.19 -20.86 12.52
CA GLY A 414 -7.40 -20.08 12.22
C GLY A 414 -7.44 -18.76 12.97
N ASN A 415 -8.51 -17.99 12.74
CA ASN A 415 -8.68 -16.60 13.19
C ASN A 415 -7.58 -15.68 12.62
N VAL A 416 -7.18 -15.89 11.38
CA VAL A 416 -6.13 -15.08 10.72
C VAL A 416 -6.75 -13.86 10.02
N SER A 417 -7.96 -14.00 9.50
CA SER A 417 -8.75 -12.92 8.91
C SER A 417 -10.05 -12.66 9.66
N ASP A 418 -10.67 -11.52 9.38
CA ASP A 418 -12.09 -11.35 9.67
C ASP A 418 -12.93 -12.19 8.69
N ALA A 419 -13.97 -12.87 9.20
CA ALA A 419 -14.79 -13.79 8.42
C ALA A 419 -15.60 -13.06 7.34
N GLU A 420 -15.80 -11.74 7.49
CA GLU A 420 -16.51 -10.89 6.53
C GLU A 420 -15.62 -10.41 5.36
N ILE A 421 -14.28 -10.52 5.49
CA ILE A 421 -13.33 -9.84 4.58
C ILE A 421 -12.54 -10.81 3.68
N ALA A 422 -12.39 -12.11 4.00
CA ALA A 422 -11.59 -13.02 3.15
C ALA A 422 -11.97 -14.52 3.19
N ASN A 423 -11.87 -15.18 2.02
CA ASN A 423 -12.02 -16.63 1.78
C ASN A 423 -10.84 -17.50 2.32
N GLN A 424 -9.82 -16.91 2.95
CA GLN A 424 -8.66 -17.62 3.52
C GLN A 424 -8.57 -17.39 5.03
N SER A 425 -9.53 -17.94 5.77
CA SER A 425 -9.61 -17.79 7.24
C SER A 425 -8.64 -18.68 8.02
N THR A 426 -7.88 -19.53 7.32
CA THR A 426 -7.04 -20.58 7.92
C THR A 426 -5.75 -20.80 7.12
N VAL A 427 -4.62 -20.76 7.81
CA VAL A 427 -3.31 -21.22 7.32
C VAL A 427 -3.19 -22.72 7.56
N ALA A 428 -2.71 -23.49 6.58
CA ALA A 428 -2.55 -24.94 6.69
C ALA A 428 -1.13 -25.38 6.31
N VAL A 429 -0.45 -26.12 7.18
CA VAL A 429 0.93 -26.58 7.00
C VAL A 429 1.06 -28.06 7.40
N PRO A 430 1.76 -28.93 6.65
CA PRO A 430 1.97 -30.33 7.05
C PRO A 430 2.72 -30.43 8.37
N ASP A 431 2.29 -31.36 9.23
CA ASP A 431 2.85 -31.60 10.56
C ASP A 431 3.93 -32.69 10.52
N PHE A 432 5.19 -32.28 10.47
CA PHE A 432 6.36 -33.17 10.52
C PHE A 432 6.78 -33.56 11.95
N SER A 433 6.10 -33.05 12.98
CA SER A 433 6.53 -33.29 14.36
C SER A 433 6.27 -34.72 14.86
N GLN A 434 5.51 -35.53 14.10
CA GLN A 434 5.28 -36.94 14.40
C GLN A 434 6.26 -37.90 13.71
N GLU A 435 7.17 -37.39 12.87
CA GLU A 435 8.21 -38.19 12.19
C GLU A 435 9.56 -38.20 12.93
N LYS A 436 9.63 -37.57 14.11
CA LYS A 436 10.75 -37.68 15.06
C LYS A 436 10.45 -38.74 16.10
#